data_AF-A0A554JMV6-F1
#
_entry.id   AF-A0A554JMV6-F1
#
_cell.length_a   1.000
_cell.length_b   1.000
_cell.length_c   1.000
_cell.angle_alpha   90.00
_cell.angle_beta   90.00
_cell.angle_gamma   90.00
#
_symmetry.space_group_name_H-M   'P 1'
#
loop_
_entity.id
_entity.type
_entity.pdbx_description
1 polymer ?
#
loop_
_entity_poly.entity_id
_entity_poly.type
_entity_poly.pdbx_seq_one_letter_code
_entity_poly.pdbx_strand_id
1 'polypeptide(L)'
;MFISYYEKTKEYFRHYERHLSSAGLIVGFVVDNLTLKRIDLLFENLVLFSYLAVAGVGIFFVNMREEGRLRNKFFEEIHEFLPVIVQFAFGNLFSGLFVFYSRGSSFSHNWPFIVLLLGLLIGNEFFKERYMRLTFHVSVFFVALFSFFIFFVPVVAGAMGVWVFLVSGAAALVITGGFIL
;
A
#
# COMPACT_ATOMS: atom_id res chain seq x y z
N MET A 1 16.75 -1.29 -35.90
CA MET A 1 17.65 -0.31 -35.25
C MET A 1 17.01 0.37 -34.02
N PHE A 2 15.68 0.41 -33.86
CA PHE A 2 15.00 0.93 -32.65
C PHE A 2 14.97 0.00 -31.43
N ILE A 3 15.23 -1.31 -31.62
CA ILE A 3 15.17 -2.33 -30.55
C ILE A 3 16.37 -2.21 -29.56
N SER A 4 17.50 -1.68 -30.02
CA SER A 4 18.75 -1.64 -29.24
C SER A 4 18.80 -0.56 -28.16
N TYR A 5 17.97 0.50 -28.25
CA TYR A 5 17.93 1.54 -27.22
C TYR A 5 17.12 1.11 -25.99
N TYR A 6 16.11 0.25 -26.17
CA TYR A 6 15.26 -0.30 -25.11
C TYR A 6 16.01 -1.24 -24.17
N GLU A 7 16.83 -2.15 -24.72
CA GLU A 7 17.60 -3.08 -23.89
C GLU A 7 18.67 -2.36 -23.05
N LYS A 8 19.23 -1.27 -23.57
CA LYS A 8 20.27 -0.49 -22.88
C LYS A 8 19.73 0.38 -21.75
N THR A 9 18.48 0.82 -21.84
CA THR A 9 17.78 1.44 -20.70
C THR A 9 17.35 0.39 -19.67
N LYS A 10 17.00 -0.82 -20.12
CA LYS A 10 16.59 -1.96 -19.27
C LYS A 10 17.64 -2.40 -18.25
N GLU A 11 18.91 -2.43 -18.65
CA GLU A 11 20.00 -2.90 -17.78
C GLU A 11 20.45 -1.83 -16.75
N TYR A 12 20.40 -0.55 -17.11
CA TYR A 12 20.70 0.55 -16.19
C TYR A 12 19.58 0.81 -15.17
N PHE A 13 18.32 0.59 -15.55
CA PHE A 13 17.18 0.86 -14.67
C PHE A 13 16.95 -0.22 -13.60
N ARG A 14 17.20 -1.50 -13.91
CA ARG A 14 16.98 -2.60 -12.95
C ARG A 14 17.86 -2.49 -11.69
N HIS A 15 19.00 -1.81 -11.80
CA HIS A 15 19.88 -1.53 -10.65
C HIS A 15 19.45 -0.28 -9.84
N TYR A 16 18.79 0.68 -10.50
CA TYR A 16 18.36 1.94 -9.88
C TYR A 16 16.94 1.89 -9.29
N GLU A 17 16.06 1.02 -9.80
CA GLU A 17 14.72 0.78 -9.26
C GLU A 17 14.73 0.39 -7.78
N ARG A 18 15.72 -0.40 -7.35
CA ARG A 18 15.83 -0.81 -5.94
C ARG A 18 16.05 0.41 -5.06
N HIS A 19 16.97 1.28 -5.45
CA HIS A 19 17.27 2.49 -4.70
C HIS A 19 16.13 3.51 -4.75
N LEU A 20 15.38 3.59 -5.85
CA LEU A 20 14.24 4.50 -5.97
C LEU A 20 13.09 4.13 -5.03
N SER A 21 12.74 2.84 -4.91
CA SER A 21 11.69 2.40 -3.99
C SER A 21 12.12 2.59 -2.52
N SER A 22 13.33 2.16 -2.15
CA SER A 22 13.80 2.32 -0.77
C SER A 22 13.99 3.81 -0.40
N ALA A 23 14.57 4.62 -1.30
CA ALA A 23 14.73 6.05 -1.08
C ALA A 23 13.36 6.74 -0.99
N GLY A 24 12.42 6.35 -1.86
CA GLY A 24 11.05 6.83 -1.82
C GLY A 24 10.33 6.48 -0.52
N LEU A 25 10.54 5.27 0.03
CA LEU A 25 10.01 4.86 1.32
C LEU A 25 10.64 5.68 2.46
N ILE A 26 11.95 5.88 2.46
CA ILE A 26 12.64 6.68 3.48
C ILE A 26 12.18 8.14 3.42
N VAL A 27 12.11 8.71 2.22
CA VAL A 27 11.60 10.07 2.02
C VAL A 27 10.15 10.16 2.48
N GLY A 28 9.32 9.18 2.09
CA GLY A 28 7.95 9.02 2.54
C GLY A 28 7.84 8.99 4.06
N PHE A 29 8.64 8.15 4.72
CA PHE A 29 8.67 8.03 6.17
C PHE A 29 9.11 9.32 6.87
N VAL A 30 10.11 10.02 6.33
CA VAL A 30 10.53 11.33 6.84
C VAL A 30 9.42 12.36 6.65
N VAL A 31 8.80 12.41 5.47
CA VAL A 31 7.66 13.28 5.16
C VAL A 31 6.49 12.95 6.07
N ASP A 32 6.14 11.68 6.27
CA ASP A 32 5.08 11.24 7.17
C ASP A 32 5.38 11.66 8.61
N ASN A 33 6.61 11.49 9.09
CA ASN A 33 6.97 11.89 10.44
C ASN A 33 6.88 13.41 10.66
N LEU A 34 7.20 14.21 9.63
CA LEU A 34 7.20 15.67 9.64
C LEU A 34 5.84 16.30 9.33
N THR A 35 5.06 15.71 8.42
CA THR A 35 3.77 16.20 7.92
C THR A 35 2.62 15.72 8.79
N LEU A 36 2.65 14.48 9.30
CA LEU A 36 1.63 13.92 10.22
C LEU A 36 1.82 14.44 11.67
N LYS A 37 2.35 15.66 11.83
CA LYS A 37 2.76 16.26 13.11
C LYS A 37 1.69 17.17 13.71
N ARG A 38 0.80 17.73 12.87
CA ARG A 38 -0.43 18.45 13.19
C ARG A 38 -0.93 19.13 11.91
N ILE A 39 -2.20 18.90 11.57
CA ILE A 39 -3.23 19.82 11.03
C ILE A 39 -4.21 18.95 10.21
N ASP A 40 -5.39 18.74 10.79
CA ASP A 40 -6.57 18.03 10.28
C ASP A 40 -6.49 16.52 9.99
N LEU A 41 -7.22 15.77 10.82
CA LEU A 41 -7.60 14.36 10.62
C LEU A 41 -8.04 14.05 9.18
N LEU A 42 -8.61 15.04 8.47
CA LEU A 42 -9.03 14.92 7.08
C LEU A 42 -7.86 14.80 6.10
N PHE A 43 -6.80 15.61 6.26
CA PHE A 43 -5.66 15.59 5.35
C PHE A 43 -4.90 14.27 5.47
N GLU A 44 -4.66 13.82 6.70
CA GLU A 44 -4.00 12.54 6.98
C GLU A 44 -4.78 11.36 6.40
N ASN A 45 -6.10 11.34 6.61
CA ASN A 45 -6.98 10.32 6.03
C ASN A 45 -6.96 10.34 4.50
N LEU A 46 -6.92 11.53 3.88
CA LEU A 46 -6.89 11.67 2.43
C LEU A 46 -5.57 11.18 1.83
N VAL A 47 -4.44 11.46 2.49
CA VAL A 47 -3.13 10.95 2.09
C VAL A 47 -3.09 9.42 2.17
N LEU A 48 -3.50 8.83 3.29
CA LEU A 48 -3.56 7.37 3.46
C LEU A 48 -4.52 6.73 2.45
N PHE A 49 -5.68 7.34 2.22
CA PHE A 49 -6.63 6.89 1.21
C PHE A 49 -6.04 6.94 -0.20
N SER A 50 -5.23 7.97 -0.52
CA SER A 50 -4.59 8.08 -1.83
C SER A 50 -3.60 6.92 -2.07
N TYR A 51 -2.78 6.58 -1.09
CA TYR A 51 -1.87 5.43 -1.18
C TYR A 51 -2.64 4.12 -1.32
N LEU A 52 -3.73 3.98 -0.57
CA LEU A 52 -4.58 2.81 -0.64
C LEU A 52 -5.28 2.69 -2.01
N ALA A 53 -5.74 3.80 -2.60
CA ALA A 53 -6.30 3.82 -3.93
C ALA A 53 -5.26 3.45 -5.00
N VAL A 54 -4.04 4.00 -4.92
CA VAL A 54 -2.94 3.66 -5.84
C VAL A 54 -2.58 2.18 -5.72
N ALA A 55 -2.48 1.63 -4.50
CA ALA A 55 -2.22 0.22 -4.28
C ALA A 55 -3.34 -0.66 -4.85
N GLY A 56 -4.61 -0.32 -4.60
CA GLY A 56 -5.77 -1.06 -5.08
C GLY A 56 -5.86 -1.05 -6.61
N VAL A 57 -5.75 0.12 -7.24
CA VAL A 57 -5.73 0.25 -8.71
C VAL A 57 -4.55 -0.52 -9.31
N GLY A 58 -3.38 -0.45 -8.69
CA GLY A 58 -2.21 -1.20 -9.15
C GLY A 58 -2.44 -2.72 -9.08
N ILE A 59 -3.01 -3.23 -7.99
CA ILE A 59 -3.36 -4.65 -7.84
C ILE A 59 -4.39 -5.08 -8.87
N PHE A 60 -5.43 -4.26 -9.11
CA PHE A 60 -6.44 -4.52 -10.14
C PHE A 60 -5.81 -4.71 -11.52
N PHE A 61 -4.89 -3.82 -11.91
CA PHE A 61 -4.20 -3.93 -13.20
C PHE A 61 -3.22 -5.11 -13.26
N VAL A 62 -2.59 -5.48 -12.15
CA VAL A 62 -1.76 -6.70 -12.08
C VAL A 62 -2.63 -7.95 -12.28
N ASN A 63 -3.80 -8.01 -11.65
CA ASN A 63 -4.75 -9.12 -11.74
C ASN A 63 -5.33 -9.31 -13.16
N MET A 64 -5.81 -8.23 -13.80
CA MET A 64 -6.42 -8.31 -15.13
C MET A 64 -5.49 -8.88 -16.22
N ARG A 65 -4.17 -8.78 -16.02
CA ARG A 65 -3.18 -9.35 -16.94
C ARG A 65 -3.03 -10.86 -16.76
N GLU A 66 -3.05 -11.36 -15.52
CA GLU A 66 -2.98 -12.81 -15.24
C GLU A 66 -4.16 -13.57 -15.86
N GLU A 67 -5.33 -12.93 -15.97
CA GLU A 67 -6.52 -13.48 -16.65
C GLU A 67 -6.46 -13.40 -18.19
N GLY A 68 -5.42 -12.79 -18.78
CA GLY A 68 -5.26 -12.68 -20.23
C GLY A 68 -6.25 -11.75 -20.93
N ARG A 69 -7.02 -10.94 -20.18
CA ARG A 69 -8.10 -10.09 -20.70
C ARG A 69 -7.61 -8.81 -21.39
N LEU A 70 -6.37 -8.37 -21.16
CA LEU A 70 -5.81 -7.14 -21.74
C LEU A 70 -4.52 -7.43 -22.51
N ARG A 71 -4.63 -7.56 -23.84
CA ARG A 71 -3.50 -7.74 -24.77
C ARG A 71 -3.19 -6.46 -25.56
N ASN A 72 -3.02 -5.35 -24.85
CA ASN A 72 -2.65 -4.06 -25.44
C ASN A 72 -1.21 -3.70 -25.07
N LYS A 73 -0.39 -3.28 -26.06
CA LYS A 73 1.04 -2.96 -25.88
C LYS A 73 1.33 -1.90 -24.80
N PHE A 74 0.41 -0.95 -24.61
CA PHE A 74 0.51 0.07 -23.55
C PHE A 74 0.49 -0.55 -22.14
N PHE A 75 -0.26 -1.63 -21.95
CA PHE A 75 -0.31 -2.34 -20.66
C PHE A 75 0.94 -3.21 -20.44
N GLU A 76 1.60 -3.69 -21.50
CA GLU A 76 2.86 -4.43 -21.35
C GLU A 76 3.98 -3.54 -20.79
N GLU A 77 4.01 -2.27 -21.20
CA GLU A 77 5.02 -1.31 -20.75
C GLU A 77 4.78 -0.83 -19.32
N ILE A 78 3.52 -0.55 -18.95
CA ILE A 78 3.17 -0.13 -17.57
C ILE A 78 3.29 -1.30 -16.57
N HIS A 79 3.11 -2.54 -17.01
CA HIS A 79 3.14 -3.70 -16.12
C HIS A 79 4.51 -3.99 -15.51
N GLU A 80 5.61 -3.62 -16.18
CA GLU A 80 6.95 -3.71 -15.55
C GLU A 80 7.08 -2.73 -14.36
N PHE A 81 6.38 -1.60 -14.39
CA PHE A 81 6.41 -0.57 -13.33
C PHE A 81 5.34 -0.75 -12.24
N LEU A 82 4.23 -1.42 -12.55
CA LEU A 82 3.11 -1.65 -11.63
C LEU A 82 3.53 -2.22 -10.27
N PRO A 83 4.36 -3.28 -10.18
CA PRO A 83 4.84 -3.80 -8.89
C PRO A 83 5.63 -2.77 -8.08
N VAL A 84 6.43 -1.93 -8.74
CA VAL A 84 7.22 -0.88 -8.08
C VAL A 84 6.32 0.21 -7.53
N ILE A 85 5.31 0.62 -8.30
CA ILE A 85 4.30 1.62 -7.86
C ILE A 85 3.50 1.08 -6.67
N VAL A 86 3.06 -0.17 -6.73
CA VAL A 86 2.31 -0.82 -5.64
C VAL A 86 3.19 -0.97 -4.39
N GLN A 87 4.45 -1.39 -4.55
CA GLN A 87 5.41 -1.48 -3.45
C GLN A 87 5.67 -0.12 -2.80
N PHE A 88 5.84 0.93 -3.60
CA PHE A 88 5.99 2.30 -3.10
C PHE A 88 4.74 2.75 -2.35
N ALA A 89 3.55 2.52 -2.91
CA ALA A 89 2.28 2.87 -2.27
C ALA A 89 2.10 2.14 -0.94
N PHE A 90 2.39 0.84 -0.87
CA PHE A 90 2.36 0.08 0.38
C PHE A 90 3.38 0.56 1.40
N GLY A 91 4.61 0.86 0.96
CA GLY A 91 5.66 1.37 1.86
C GLY A 91 5.24 2.66 2.55
N ASN A 92 4.73 3.62 1.78
CA ASN A 92 4.23 4.89 2.32
C ASN A 92 2.96 4.69 3.16
N LEU A 93 2.05 3.82 2.74
CA LEU A 93 0.83 3.51 3.49
C LEU A 93 1.15 2.91 4.86
N PHE A 94 2.03 1.90 4.92
CA PHE A 94 2.46 1.28 6.18
C PHE A 94 3.26 2.24 7.04
N SER A 95 4.06 3.11 6.44
CA SER A 95 4.79 4.18 7.14
C SER A 95 3.81 5.14 7.82
N GLY A 96 2.87 5.71 7.06
CA GLY A 96 1.87 6.62 7.59
C GLY A 96 1.00 5.97 8.66
N LEU A 97 0.53 4.73 8.44
CA LEU A 97 -0.19 3.95 9.44
C LEU A 97 0.67 3.71 10.69
N PHE A 98 1.94 3.31 10.54
CA PHE A 98 2.84 3.08 11.68
C PHE A 98 3.02 4.35 12.53
N VAL A 99 3.25 5.51 11.89
CA VAL A 99 3.37 6.80 12.59
C VAL A 99 2.07 7.15 13.30
N PHE A 100 0.93 6.98 12.62
CA PHE A 100 -0.39 7.27 13.17
C PHE A 100 -0.70 6.40 14.40
N TYR A 101 -0.54 5.08 14.27
CA TYR A 101 -0.76 4.11 15.35
C TYR A 101 0.20 4.32 16.53
N SER A 102 1.46 4.68 16.26
CA SER A 102 2.47 4.91 17.31
C SER A 102 2.21 6.19 18.10
N ARG A 103 1.61 7.21 17.48
CA ARG A 103 1.29 8.50 18.12
C ARG A 103 -0.10 8.53 18.79
N GLY A 104 -0.99 7.60 18.43
CA GLY A 104 -2.32 7.52 19.04
C GLY A 104 -2.28 7.32 20.56
N SER A 105 -3.21 7.93 21.30
CA SER A 105 -3.27 8.02 22.76
C SER A 105 -3.41 6.68 23.52
N SER A 106 -3.29 5.54 22.85
CA SER A 106 -3.43 4.20 23.42
C SER A 106 -2.40 3.23 22.85
N PHE A 107 -1.13 3.61 22.94
CA PHE A 107 0.02 2.73 22.62
C PHE A 107 -0.11 1.34 23.28
N SER A 108 -0.61 1.29 24.52
CA SER A 108 -0.82 0.04 25.27
C SER A 108 -1.88 -0.90 24.67
N HIS A 109 -2.84 -0.42 23.90
CA HIS A 109 -3.90 -1.24 23.31
C HIS A 109 -3.60 -1.65 21.87
N ASN A 110 -2.78 -0.88 21.14
CA ASN A 110 -2.54 -1.05 19.72
C ASN A 110 -1.18 -1.68 19.37
N TRP A 111 -0.39 -2.08 20.38
CA TRP A 111 0.97 -2.60 20.17
C TRP A 111 1.07 -3.80 19.20
N PRO A 112 0.13 -4.77 19.13
CA PRO A 112 0.24 -5.86 18.17
C PRO A 112 0.08 -5.37 16.73
N PHE A 113 -0.78 -4.38 16.49
CA PHE A 113 -0.95 -3.75 15.18
C PHE A 113 0.30 -2.96 14.79
N ILE A 114 0.93 -2.24 15.73
CA ILE A 114 2.18 -1.51 15.47
C ILE A 114 3.29 -2.48 15.06
N VAL A 115 3.47 -3.59 15.79
CA VAL A 115 4.46 -4.62 15.46
C VAL A 115 4.18 -5.24 14.09
N LEU A 116 2.91 -5.54 13.80
CA LEU A 116 2.49 -6.08 12.52
C LEU A 116 2.75 -5.09 11.37
N LEU A 117 2.44 -3.80 11.55
CA LEU A 117 2.70 -2.76 10.55
C LEU A 117 4.20 -2.56 10.32
N LEU A 118 5.00 -2.59 11.37
CA LEU A 118 6.46 -2.54 11.25
C LEU A 118 7.00 -3.76 10.50
N GLY A 119 6.47 -4.96 10.79
CA GLY A 119 6.80 -6.18 10.07
C GLY A 119 6.43 -6.12 8.59
N LEU A 120 5.26 -5.54 8.26
CA LEU A 120 4.83 -5.31 6.88
C LEU A 120 5.67 -4.24 6.18
N LEU A 121 6.05 -3.16 6.87
CA LEU A 121 6.90 -2.10 6.32
C LEU A 121 8.30 -2.63 5.99
N ILE A 122 8.90 -3.39 6.92
CA ILE A 122 10.17 -4.08 6.70
C ILE A 122 9.99 -5.10 5.56
N GLY A 123 8.98 -5.97 5.65
CA GLY A 123 8.68 -6.98 4.65
C GLY A 123 8.46 -6.41 3.24
N ASN A 124 7.81 -5.24 3.13
CA ASN A 124 7.56 -4.57 1.87
C ASN A 124 8.86 -4.33 1.08
N GLU A 125 9.97 -4.06 1.75
CA GLU A 125 11.28 -3.88 1.12
C GLU A 125 11.93 -5.22 0.72
N PHE A 126 11.80 -6.26 1.56
CA PHE A 126 12.44 -7.56 1.33
C PHE A 126 11.70 -8.47 0.34
N PHE A 127 10.38 -8.30 0.16
CA PHE A 127 9.55 -9.22 -0.63
C PHE A 127 9.34 -8.80 -2.09
N LYS A 128 10.21 -7.97 -2.68
CA LYS A 128 10.11 -7.51 -4.09
C LYS A 128 9.86 -8.66 -5.09
N GLU A 129 10.51 -9.81 -4.92
CA GLU A 129 10.34 -10.96 -5.82
C GLU A 129 9.08 -11.80 -5.52
N ARG A 130 8.52 -11.74 -4.31
CA ARG A 130 7.28 -12.45 -3.94
C ARG A 130 6.02 -11.64 -4.17
N TYR A 131 6.14 -10.33 -4.38
CA TYR A 131 5.05 -9.47 -4.81
C TYR A 131 4.47 -9.89 -6.17
N MET A 132 5.15 -10.72 -6.95
CA MET A 132 4.58 -11.29 -8.18
C MET A 132 3.40 -12.26 -7.93
N ARG A 133 3.12 -12.68 -6.69
CA ARG A 133 1.95 -13.53 -6.38
C ARG A 133 0.78 -12.68 -5.93
N LEU A 134 -0.29 -12.70 -6.73
CA LEU A 134 -1.57 -12.04 -6.46
C LEU A 134 -2.07 -12.24 -5.01
N THR A 135 -2.00 -13.47 -4.50
CA THR A 135 -2.44 -13.80 -3.13
C THR A 135 -1.72 -12.99 -2.05
N PHE A 136 -0.44 -12.68 -2.25
CA PHE A 136 0.33 -11.86 -1.33
C PHE A 136 -0.11 -10.40 -1.39
N HIS A 137 -0.25 -9.83 -2.59
CA HIS A 137 -0.78 -8.48 -2.80
C HIS A 137 -2.14 -8.27 -2.13
N VAL A 138 -3.07 -9.19 -2.35
CA VAL A 138 -4.44 -9.10 -1.83
C VAL A 138 -4.46 -9.22 -0.31
N SER A 139 -3.63 -10.09 0.27
CA SER A 139 -3.52 -10.22 1.74
C SER A 139 -2.93 -8.97 2.39
N VAL A 140 -1.85 -8.43 1.80
CA VAL A 140 -1.20 -7.20 2.27
C VAL A 140 -2.16 -6.01 2.14
N PHE A 141 -2.90 -5.93 1.03
CA PHE A 141 -3.95 -4.95 0.81
C PHE A 141 -5.06 -5.03 1.84
N PHE A 142 -5.55 -6.23 2.15
CA PHE A 142 -6.56 -6.45 3.17
C PHE A 142 -6.11 -5.91 4.53
N VAL A 143 -4.89 -6.23 4.97
CA VAL A 143 -4.38 -5.78 6.26
C VAL A 143 -4.23 -4.26 6.29
N ALA A 144 -3.76 -3.65 5.19
CA ALA A 144 -3.64 -2.20 5.08
C ALA A 144 -5.03 -1.51 5.13
N LEU A 145 -5.99 -2.04 4.37
CA LEU A 145 -7.37 -1.54 4.31
C LEU A 145 -8.11 -1.69 5.64
N PHE A 146 -7.95 -2.83 6.29
CA PHE A 146 -8.50 -3.09 7.61
C PHE A 146 -7.92 -2.13 8.65
N SER A 147 -6.60 -1.93 8.64
CA SER A 147 -5.93 -0.98 9.54
C SER A 147 -6.42 0.45 9.31
N PHE A 148 -6.62 0.86 8.04
CA PHE A 148 -7.21 2.16 7.72
C PHE A 148 -8.64 2.29 8.26
N PHE A 149 -9.50 1.30 8.02
CA PHE A 149 -10.91 1.36 8.47
C PHE A 149 -11.10 1.26 9.98
N ILE A 150 -10.20 0.61 10.72
CA ILE A 150 -10.24 0.62 12.19
C ILE A 150 -10.21 2.05 12.73
N PHE A 151 -9.56 2.99 12.03
CA PHE A 151 -9.52 4.39 12.43
C PHE A 151 -10.53 5.26 11.69
N PHE A 152 -10.66 5.08 10.37
CA PHE A 152 -11.53 5.92 9.56
C PHE A 152 -13.00 5.78 9.97
N VAL A 153 -13.47 4.56 10.24
CA VAL A 153 -14.89 4.33 10.55
C VAL A 153 -15.28 4.95 11.90
N PRO A 154 -14.54 4.78 13.02
CA PRO A 154 -14.85 5.50 14.26
C PRO A 154 -14.84 7.01 14.13
N VAL A 155 -13.93 7.57 13.31
CA VAL A 155 -13.84 9.02 13.07
C VAL A 155 -15.09 9.53 12.36
N VAL A 156 -15.56 8.82 11.33
CA VAL A 156 -16.77 9.20 10.59
C VAL A 156 -18.05 8.92 11.38
N ALA A 157 -18.09 7.79 12.09
CA ALA A 157 -19.25 7.39 12.89
C ALA A 157 -19.38 8.18 14.20
N GLY A 158 -18.32 8.84 14.66
CA GLY A 158 -18.26 9.50 15.97
C GLY A 158 -18.41 8.55 17.16
N ALA A 159 -18.21 7.24 16.95
CA ALA A 159 -18.46 6.19 17.93
C ALA A 159 -17.30 5.19 17.97
N MET A 160 -16.89 4.79 19.17
CA MET A 160 -15.93 3.71 19.40
C MET A 160 -16.64 2.50 20.01
N GLY A 161 -16.40 1.30 19.48
CA GLY A 161 -16.99 0.07 20.01
C GLY A 161 -16.78 -1.14 19.11
N VAL A 162 -17.09 -2.33 19.64
CA VAL A 162 -16.92 -3.62 18.96
C VAL A 162 -17.68 -3.66 17.62
N TRP A 163 -18.87 -3.07 17.57
CA TRP A 163 -19.67 -3.01 16.34
C TRP A 163 -18.99 -2.22 15.23
N VAL A 164 -18.35 -1.10 15.57
CA VAL A 164 -17.63 -0.27 14.59
C VAL A 164 -16.42 -1.04 14.06
N PHE A 165 -15.69 -1.74 14.93
CA PHE A 165 -14.60 -2.63 14.54
C PHE A 165 -15.05 -3.76 13.59
N LEU A 166 -16.18 -4.41 13.88
CA LEU A 166 -16.75 -5.44 13.01
C LEU A 166 -17.16 -4.88 11.64
N VAL A 167 -17.74 -3.68 11.60
CA VAL A 167 -18.08 -2.99 10.34
C VAL A 167 -16.82 -2.67 9.55
N SER A 168 -15.75 -2.18 10.19
CA SER A 168 -14.45 -1.96 9.53
C SER A 168 -13.90 -3.24 8.92
N GLY A 169 -14.01 -4.37 9.62
CA GLY A 169 -13.61 -5.70 9.12
C GLY A 169 -14.44 -6.17 7.94
N ALA A 170 -15.77 -6.08 8.05
CA ALA A 170 -16.68 -6.46 6.97
C ALA A 170 -16.46 -5.61 5.72
N ALA A 171 -16.30 -4.29 5.87
CA ALA A 171 -16.00 -3.37 4.76
C ALA A 171 -14.68 -3.73 4.07
N ALA A 172 -13.63 -4.01 4.85
CA ALA A 172 -12.35 -4.44 4.29
C ALA A 172 -12.49 -5.77 3.52
N LEU A 173 -13.19 -6.75 4.07
CA LEU A 173 -13.43 -8.05 3.43
C LEU A 173 -14.21 -7.93 2.12
N VAL A 174 -15.27 -7.12 2.08
CA VAL A 174 -16.09 -6.93 0.87
C VAL A 174 -15.25 -6.32 -0.24
N ILE A 175 -14.48 -5.27 0.07
CA ILE A 175 -13.64 -4.60 -0.92
C ILE A 175 -12.53 -5.54 -1.41
N THR A 176 -11.82 -6.21 -0.49
CA THR A 176 -10.77 -7.17 -0.88
C THR A 176 -11.34 -8.37 -1.65
N GLY A 177 -12.51 -8.89 -1.27
CA GLY A 177 -13.17 -9.99 -1.95
C GLY A 177 -13.49 -9.69 -3.42
N GLY A 178 -13.79 -8.43 -3.75
CA GLY A 178 -13.97 -7.98 -5.13
C GLY A 178 -12.72 -8.08 -6.01
N PHE A 179 -11.52 -8.22 -5.45
CA PHE A 179 -10.28 -8.46 -6.21
C PHE A 179 -9.98 -9.95 -6.44
N ILE A 180 -10.69 -10.85 -5.75
CA ILE A 180 -10.48 -12.31 -5.83
C ILE A 180 -11.49 -12.96 -6.79
N LEU A 181 -12.65 -12.33 -7.00
CA LEU A 181 -13.74 -12.77 -7.88
C LEU A 181 -13.54 -12.28 -9.32
#